data_AF-A0A7V1MJ35-F1
#
_entry.id   AF-A0A7V1MJ35-F1
#
_cell.length_a   1.000
_cell.length_b   1.000
_cell.length_c   1.000
_cell.angle_alpha   90.00
_cell.angle_beta   90.00
_cell.angle_gamma   90.00
#
_symmetry.space_group_name_H-M   'P 1'
#
loop_
_entity.id
_entity.type
_entity.pdbx_description
1 polymer ?
#
loop_
_entity_poly.entity_id
_entity_poly.type
_entity_poly.pdbx_seq_one_letter_code
_entity_poly.pdbx_strand_id
1 'polypeptide(L)'
;MLPPVASAQGMMGHPLMGEEAVATGTDGTIYVVASPVQRRMGPEFGRVVLFALAPTTFRVLWRYVLEDEDLVASRPVVGADGTVYLTVSETMEFGPPLDPSTTLRNARLLAVREGTLKWTYEFDAPFASHPALGLDGLIFVTTSAVGPVGMSGPWTFSRASFFALEDRGTSSSVRARLDLGPRAVSAPVVGS
;
A
#
# COMPACT_ATOMS: atom_id res chain seq x y z
N MET A 1 -35.08 38.89 2.16
CA MET A 1 -34.61 38.01 1.06
C MET A 1 -33.25 37.49 1.44
N LEU A 2 -33.14 36.19 1.72
CA LEU A 2 -31.87 35.51 2.02
C LEU A 2 -31.24 35.02 0.71
N PRO A 3 -29.90 34.99 0.58
CA PRO A 3 -29.24 34.47 -0.62
C PRO A 3 -29.37 32.94 -0.70
N PRO A 4 -29.22 32.34 -1.90
CA PRO A 4 -29.36 30.91 -2.08
C PRO A 4 -28.21 30.15 -1.40
N VAL A 5 -28.56 29.02 -0.79
CA VAL A 5 -27.63 28.07 -0.17
C VAL A 5 -26.71 27.54 -1.27
N ALA A 6 -25.43 27.90 -1.19
CA ALA A 6 -24.39 27.22 -1.95
C ALA A 6 -24.32 25.78 -1.43
N SER A 7 -24.73 24.82 -2.25
CA SER A 7 -24.44 23.42 -2.03
C SER A 7 -22.92 23.29 -1.96
N ALA A 8 -22.41 22.97 -0.77
CA ALA A 8 -21.04 22.54 -0.58
C ALA A 8 -20.86 21.23 -1.35
N GLN A 9 -20.49 21.32 -2.63
CA GLN A 9 -19.66 20.31 -3.25
C GLN A 9 -18.37 20.34 -2.43
N GLY A 10 -18.29 19.43 -1.47
CA GLY A 10 -17.03 19.13 -0.79
C GLY A 10 -16.02 18.86 -1.90
N MET A 11 -15.16 19.83 -2.15
CA MET A 11 -13.93 19.65 -2.87
C MET A 11 -13.26 18.44 -2.22
N MET A 12 -13.30 17.28 -2.87
CA MET A 12 -12.37 16.22 -2.57
C MET A 12 -11.01 16.83 -2.87
N GLY A 13 -10.36 17.30 -1.80
CA GLY A 13 -9.01 17.82 -1.86
C GLY A 13 -8.18 16.82 -2.64
N HIS A 14 -7.43 17.31 -3.63
CA HIS A 14 -6.36 16.54 -4.23
C HIS A 14 -5.56 15.91 -3.09
N PRO A 15 -5.53 14.57 -2.95
CA PRO A 15 -4.66 13.97 -1.96
C PRO A 15 -3.25 14.24 -2.46
N LEU A 16 -2.62 15.28 -1.93
CA LEU A 16 -1.17 15.39 -1.88
C LEU A 16 -0.73 14.15 -1.12
N MET A 17 -0.35 13.08 -1.85
CA MET A 17 0.14 11.82 -1.30
C MET A 17 1.39 12.10 -0.46
N GLY A 18 1.17 12.34 0.82
CA GLY A 18 2.17 12.61 1.84
C GLY A 18 1.78 11.99 3.17
N GLU A 19 1.04 10.87 3.15
CA GLU A 19 0.69 10.15 4.38
C GLU A 19 1.76 9.09 4.67
N GLU A 20 2.67 9.48 5.57
CA GLU A 20 3.58 8.67 6.38
C GLU A 20 4.34 7.54 5.66
N ALA A 21 5.31 7.91 4.83
CA ALA A 21 6.19 6.98 4.12
C ALA A 21 7.38 6.48 4.97
N VAL A 22 7.28 6.45 6.31
CA VAL A 22 8.41 6.21 7.22
C VAL A 22 8.07 5.17 8.29
N ALA A 23 9.04 4.31 8.62
CA ALA A 23 8.99 3.41 9.78
C ALA A 23 10.34 3.36 10.50
N THR A 24 10.34 2.85 11.74
CA THR A 24 11.56 2.69 12.54
C THR A 24 11.70 1.24 12.99
N GLY A 25 12.90 0.69 12.87
CA GLY A 25 13.26 -0.62 13.40
C GLY A 25 13.56 -0.58 14.90
N THR A 26 13.61 -1.75 15.53
CA THR A 26 13.95 -1.90 16.95
C THR A 26 15.38 -1.48 17.29
N ASP A 27 16.26 -1.44 16.29
CA ASP A 27 17.64 -0.95 16.34
C ASP A 27 17.75 0.57 16.09
N GLY A 28 16.62 1.25 15.84
CA GLY A 28 16.56 2.66 15.48
C GLY A 28 16.76 2.95 13.99
N THR A 29 17.03 1.95 13.15
CA THR A 29 17.15 2.15 11.69
C THR A 29 15.87 2.78 11.15
N ILE A 30 16.02 3.83 10.34
CA ILE A 30 14.89 4.58 9.77
C ILE A 30 14.66 4.10 8.34
N TYR A 31 13.44 3.69 8.04
CA TYR A 31 13.03 3.24 6.72
C TYR A 31 12.14 4.26 6.06
N VAL A 32 12.44 4.64 4.82
CA VAL A 32 11.71 5.67 4.07
C VAL A 32 11.33 5.16 2.69
N VAL A 33 10.05 5.22 2.35
CA VAL A 33 9.54 4.97 1.00
C VAL A 33 9.48 6.29 0.25
N ALA A 34 10.24 6.40 -0.83
CA ALA A 34 10.31 7.60 -1.66
C ALA A 34 9.61 7.36 -2.99
N SER A 35 8.60 8.18 -3.29
CA SER A 35 7.92 8.24 -4.59
C SER A 35 8.44 9.42 -5.42
N PRO A 36 8.52 9.32 -6.75
CA PRO A 36 8.92 10.43 -7.61
C PRO A 36 7.89 11.58 -7.56
N VAL A 37 8.39 12.83 -7.59
CA VAL A 37 7.62 14.07 -7.38
C VAL A 37 6.65 14.40 -8.54
N GLN A 38 6.88 13.89 -9.75
CA GLN A 38 6.06 14.25 -10.91
C GLN A 38 5.90 13.10 -11.90
N ARG A 39 4.69 12.52 -11.91
CA ARG A 39 4.34 11.32 -12.69
C ARG A 39 3.87 11.60 -14.13
N ARG A 40 3.89 12.87 -14.57
CA ARG A 40 3.40 13.32 -15.91
C ARG A 40 4.50 13.57 -16.96
N MET A 41 5.77 13.33 -16.65
CA MET A 41 6.89 13.60 -17.57
C MET A 41 7.57 12.32 -18.10
N GLY A 42 6.78 11.35 -18.56
CA GLY A 42 7.29 10.18 -19.28
C GLY A 42 8.01 9.14 -18.39
N PRO A 43 8.53 8.06 -19.00
CA PRO A 43 9.13 6.91 -18.30
C PRO A 43 10.45 7.20 -17.57
N GLU A 44 10.94 8.44 -17.60
CA GLU A 44 12.27 8.80 -17.08
C GLU A 44 12.28 9.23 -15.59
N PHE A 45 11.11 9.45 -14.96
CA PHE A 45 11.03 9.85 -13.56
C PHE A 45 10.71 8.67 -12.62
N GLY A 46 11.77 7.88 -12.36
CA GLY A 46 12.08 7.20 -11.09
C GLY A 46 11.10 6.15 -10.54
N ARG A 47 11.59 4.92 -10.33
CA ARG A 47 10.89 3.88 -9.55
C ARG A 47 10.70 4.30 -8.09
N VAL A 48 9.69 3.75 -7.42
CA VAL A 48 9.57 3.87 -5.97
C VAL A 48 10.78 3.19 -5.32
N VAL A 49 11.35 3.82 -4.30
CA VAL A 49 12.54 3.30 -3.61
C VAL A 49 12.31 3.26 -2.10
N LEU A 50 12.59 2.11 -1.49
CA LEU A 50 12.70 1.95 -0.05
C LEU A 50 14.16 2.19 0.37
N PHE A 51 14.39 3.17 1.23
CA PHE A 51 15.70 3.45 1.83
C PHE A 51 15.73 2.96 3.27
N ALA A 52 16.88 2.47 3.70
CA ALA A 52 17.23 2.31 5.11
C ALA A 52 18.35 3.28 5.48
N LEU A 53 18.16 4.02 6.57
CA LEU A 53 19.06 5.06 7.04
C LEU A 53 19.56 4.73 8.44
N ALA A 54 20.85 4.98 8.66
CA ALA A 54 21.45 4.84 9.98
C ALA A 54 20.80 5.81 10.98
N PRO A 55 20.43 5.38 12.20
CA PRO A 55 19.65 6.16 13.17
C PRO A 55 20.26 7.53 13.53
N THR A 56 21.59 7.61 13.57
CA THR A 56 22.33 8.76 14.10
C THR A 56 22.98 9.61 13.03
N THR A 57 23.48 8.96 11.96
CA THR A 57 24.20 9.66 10.88
C THR A 57 23.33 9.95 9.68
N PHE A 58 22.15 9.33 9.60
CA PHE A 58 21.22 9.40 8.47
C PHE A 58 21.84 9.01 7.11
N ARG A 59 22.97 8.28 7.14
CA ARG A 59 23.58 7.71 5.93
C ARG A 59 22.74 6.54 5.44
N VAL A 60 22.63 6.41 4.12
CA VAL A 60 21.99 5.26 3.49
C VAL A 60 22.78 4.00 3.82
N LEU A 61 22.14 3.07 4.55
CA LEU A 61 22.65 1.73 4.79
C LEU A 61 22.44 0.86 3.55
N TRP A 62 21.23 0.88 3.02
CA TRP A 62 20.85 0.19 1.80
C TRP A 62 19.62 0.84 1.17
N ARG A 63 19.35 0.47 -0.08
CA ARG A 63 18.11 0.81 -0.78
C ARG A 63 17.59 -0.39 -1.55
N TYR A 64 16.27 -0.48 -1.66
CA TYR A 64 15.58 -1.45 -2.50
C TYR A 64 14.70 -0.67 -3.49
N VAL A 65 14.89 -0.96 -4.77
CA VAL A 65 14.17 -0.32 -5.86
C VAL A 65 13.01 -1.24 -6.25
N LEU A 66 11.79 -0.74 -6.18
CA LEU A 66 10.58 -1.50 -6.50
C LEU A 66 10.46 -1.73 -8.01
N GLU A 67 9.56 -2.63 -8.43
CA GLU A 67 9.34 -2.91 -9.85
C GLU A 67 8.72 -1.71 -10.58
N ASP A 68 8.80 -1.68 -11.91
CA ASP A 68 8.32 -0.54 -12.70
C ASP A 68 6.79 -0.36 -12.56
N GLU A 69 6.07 -1.44 -12.30
CA GLU A 69 4.62 -1.45 -12.12
C GLU A 69 4.17 -1.16 -10.67
N ASP A 70 5.10 -1.17 -9.71
CA ASP A 70 4.83 -0.85 -8.30
C ASP A 70 4.78 0.65 -8.07
N LEU A 71 3.77 1.28 -8.65
CA LEU A 71 3.64 2.72 -8.68
C LEU A 71 3.17 3.30 -7.34
N VAL A 72 2.47 2.51 -6.52
CA VAL A 72 2.01 2.93 -5.20
C VAL A 72 2.57 1.96 -4.17
N ALA A 73 3.16 2.51 -3.12
CA ALA A 73 3.68 1.75 -1.98
C ALA A 73 3.11 2.33 -0.69
N SER A 74 2.75 1.43 0.22
CA SER A 74 2.22 1.79 1.53
C SER A 74 3.32 2.26 2.48
N ARG A 75 2.92 2.91 3.58
CA ARG A 75 3.73 2.96 4.80
C ARG A 75 4.26 1.56 5.15
N PRO A 76 5.57 1.41 5.39
CA PRO A 76 6.14 0.14 5.80
C PRO A 76 5.89 -0.15 7.29
N VAL A 77 5.95 -1.42 7.67
CA VAL A 77 6.10 -1.88 9.06
C VAL A 77 7.36 -2.73 9.18
N VAL A 78 7.98 -2.76 10.37
CA VAL A 78 9.29 -3.40 10.56
C VAL A 78 9.19 -4.49 11.61
N GLY A 79 9.59 -5.70 11.23
CA GLY A 79 9.74 -6.84 12.12
C GLY A 79 10.86 -6.69 13.12
N ALA A 80 10.77 -7.39 14.25
CA ALA A 80 11.83 -7.43 15.26
C ALA A 80 13.16 -7.98 14.71
N ASP A 81 13.11 -8.74 13.61
CA ASP A 81 14.29 -9.24 12.91
C ASP A 81 14.90 -8.19 11.95
N GLY A 82 14.25 -7.05 11.72
CA GLY A 82 14.65 -6.03 10.74
C GLY A 82 14.06 -6.21 9.33
N THR A 83 13.14 -7.15 9.14
CA THR A 83 12.39 -7.30 7.88
C THR A 83 11.37 -6.18 7.74
N VAL A 84 11.35 -5.52 6.59
CA VAL A 84 10.42 -4.45 6.25
C VAL A 84 9.28 -5.01 5.40
N TYR A 85 8.04 -4.79 5.82
CA TYR A 85 6.85 -5.19 5.09
C TYR A 85 6.09 -3.98 4.56
N LEU A 86 5.69 -4.01 3.30
CA LEU A 86 4.91 -2.95 2.66
C LEU A 86 4.02 -3.54 1.57
N THR A 87 2.85 -2.96 1.37
CA THR A 87 2.01 -3.33 0.23
C THR A 87 2.28 -2.43 -0.95
N VAL A 88 2.19 -3.00 -2.14
CA VAL A 88 2.38 -2.31 -3.41
C VAL A 88 1.22 -2.59 -4.36
N SER A 89 0.90 -1.60 -5.19
CA SER A 89 -0.11 -1.74 -6.22
C SER A 89 0.20 -0.82 -7.40
N GLU A 90 -0.49 -1.06 -8.50
CA GLU A 90 -0.53 -0.09 -9.60
C GLU A 90 -1.26 1.19 -9.15
N THR A 91 -0.95 2.30 -9.81
CA THR A 91 -1.65 3.58 -9.59
C THR A 91 -3.04 3.51 -10.18
N MET A 92 -4.05 3.83 -9.39
CA MET A 92 -5.28 4.39 -9.96
C MET A 92 -5.03 5.86 -10.26
N GLU A 93 -4.91 6.22 -11.52
CA GLU A 93 -5.38 7.56 -11.89
C GLU A 93 -6.90 7.49 -11.75
N PHE A 94 -7.46 8.18 -10.76
CA PHE A 94 -8.89 8.51 -10.74
C PHE A 94 -9.18 9.51 -11.89
N GLY A 95 -9.01 9.06 -13.13
CA GLY A 95 -9.33 9.74 -14.38
C GLY A 95 -10.66 9.22 -14.97
N PRO A 96 -11.10 9.75 -16.13
CA PRO A 96 -12.39 9.42 -16.76
C PRO A 96 -12.58 7.89 -16.90
N PRO A 97 -13.84 7.38 -16.95
CA PRO A 97 -14.20 6.04 -16.49
C PRO A 97 -13.20 5.00 -17.03
N LEU A 98 -12.67 4.18 -16.12
CA LEU A 98 -11.78 3.07 -16.44
C LEU A 98 -12.26 2.45 -17.75
N ASP A 99 -11.39 2.47 -18.75
CA ASP A 99 -11.62 1.64 -19.93
C ASP A 99 -11.92 0.24 -19.39
N PRO A 100 -13.08 -0.37 -19.69
CA PRO A 100 -13.42 -1.69 -19.19
C PRO A 100 -12.46 -2.79 -19.67
N SER A 101 -11.53 -2.48 -20.58
CA SER A 101 -10.38 -3.31 -20.94
C SER A 101 -9.15 -3.14 -20.02
N THR A 102 -9.15 -2.16 -19.11
CA THR A 102 -8.08 -1.94 -18.12
C THR A 102 -8.07 -3.11 -17.15
N THR A 103 -7.08 -3.99 -17.29
CA THR A 103 -6.83 -5.06 -16.33
C THR A 103 -6.03 -4.47 -15.18
N LEU A 104 -6.63 -4.37 -13.99
CA LEU A 104 -5.91 -3.98 -12.78
C LEU A 104 -5.08 -5.17 -12.30
N ARG A 105 -3.77 -4.97 -12.06
CA ARG A 105 -2.99 -5.99 -11.36
C ARG A 105 -3.42 -6.11 -9.90
N ASN A 106 -3.25 -7.31 -9.37
CA ASN A 106 -3.42 -7.56 -7.95
C ASN A 106 -2.38 -6.78 -7.14
N ALA A 107 -2.80 -6.25 -6.00
CA ALA A 107 -1.87 -5.71 -5.02
C ALA A 107 -0.99 -6.85 -4.46
N ARG A 108 0.19 -6.49 -3.99
CA ARG A 108 1.15 -7.42 -3.39
C ARG A 108 1.60 -6.94 -2.03
N LEU A 109 1.97 -7.87 -1.15
CA LEU A 109 2.72 -7.61 0.07
C LEU A 109 4.17 -8.05 -0.16
N LEU A 110 5.11 -7.14 0.03
CA LEU A 110 6.55 -7.40 -0.08
C LEU A 110 7.15 -7.55 1.31
N ALA A 111 8.13 -8.44 1.44
CA ALA A 111 9.05 -8.50 2.57
C ALA A 111 10.47 -8.23 2.07
N VAL A 112 11.10 -7.17 2.57
CA VAL A 112 12.44 -6.72 2.18
C VAL A 112 13.35 -6.75 3.39
N ARG A 113 14.56 -7.31 3.24
CA ARG A 113 15.58 -7.33 4.28
C ARG A 113 16.95 -7.06 3.69
N GLU A 114 17.68 -6.17 4.35
CA GLU A 114 19.07 -5.85 3.98
C GLU A 114 19.21 -5.45 2.49
N GLY A 115 18.20 -4.74 1.97
CA GLY A 115 18.17 -4.30 0.57
C GLY A 115 17.79 -5.38 -0.45
N THR A 116 17.36 -6.55 0.00
CA THR A 116 16.96 -7.69 -0.86
C THR A 116 15.52 -8.11 -0.61
N LEU A 117 14.83 -8.56 -1.66
CA LEU A 117 13.49 -9.13 -1.54
C LEU A 117 13.58 -10.51 -0.88
N LYS A 118 12.96 -10.69 0.29
CA LYS A 118 12.81 -12.00 0.94
C LYS A 118 11.73 -12.83 0.26
N TRP A 119 10.55 -12.23 0.06
CA TRP A 119 9.40 -12.85 -0.59
C TRP A 119 8.36 -11.81 -0.98
N THR A 120 7.42 -12.24 -1.82
CA THR A 120 6.22 -11.49 -2.20
C THR A 120 4.99 -12.36 -2.01
N TYR A 121 3.87 -11.75 -1.64
CA TYR A 121 2.55 -12.37 -1.62
C TYR A 121 1.61 -11.58 -2.51
N GLU A 122 1.06 -12.21 -3.53
CA GLU A 122 0.05 -11.60 -4.40
C GLU A 122 -1.35 -11.84 -3.82
N PHE A 123 -2.12 -10.77 -3.64
CA PHE A 123 -3.51 -10.85 -3.22
C PHE A 123 -4.43 -11.20 -4.39
N ASP A 124 -5.70 -11.48 -4.13
CA ASP A 124 -6.72 -11.68 -5.17
C ASP A 124 -7.55 -10.41 -5.41
N ALA A 125 -6.95 -9.25 -5.16
CA ALA A 125 -7.60 -7.96 -5.32
C ALA A 125 -6.58 -6.84 -5.63
N PRO A 126 -6.97 -5.82 -6.40
CA PRO A 126 -6.06 -4.74 -6.83
C PRO A 126 -5.74 -3.70 -5.75
N PHE A 127 -6.51 -3.66 -4.65
CA PHE A 127 -6.28 -2.72 -3.56
C PHE A 127 -5.91 -3.45 -2.29
N ALA A 128 -4.85 -3.00 -1.64
CA ALA A 128 -4.42 -3.44 -0.32
C ALA A 128 -4.21 -2.23 0.59
N SER A 129 -4.57 -2.38 1.86
CA SER A 129 -4.31 -1.38 2.88
C SER A 129 -2.85 -1.42 3.36
N HIS A 130 -2.45 -0.40 4.10
CA HIS A 130 -1.24 -0.47 4.93
C HIS A 130 -1.21 -1.77 5.76
N PRO A 131 -0.06 -2.45 5.82
CA PRO A 131 0.11 -3.60 6.69
C PRO A 131 0.16 -3.16 8.15
N ALA A 132 -0.30 -4.04 9.04
CA ALA A 132 -0.05 -3.94 10.47
C ALA A 132 0.70 -5.18 10.94
N LEU A 133 1.65 -5.02 11.85
CA LEU A 133 2.44 -6.13 12.38
C LEU A 133 2.05 -6.42 13.83
N GLY A 134 1.66 -7.67 14.10
CA GLY A 134 1.40 -8.19 15.44
C GLY A 134 2.69 -8.46 16.21
N LEU A 135 2.60 -8.45 17.54
CA LEU A 135 3.72 -8.82 18.42
C LEU A 135 4.18 -10.27 18.24
N ASP A 136 3.30 -11.12 17.72
CA ASP A 136 3.53 -12.50 17.34
C ASP A 136 4.18 -12.65 15.95
N GLY A 137 4.44 -11.54 15.25
CA GLY A 137 5.00 -11.52 13.91
C GLY A 137 3.97 -11.75 12.79
N LEU A 138 2.67 -11.81 13.10
CA LEU A 138 1.64 -11.87 12.07
C LEU A 138 1.49 -10.53 11.35
N ILE A 139 1.35 -10.59 10.03
CA ILE A 139 1.17 -9.42 9.18
C ILE A 139 -0.30 -9.37 8.78
N PHE A 140 -0.97 -8.28 9.12
CA PHE A 140 -2.39 -8.08 8.84
C PHE A 140 -2.58 -7.08 7.70
N VAL A 141 -3.37 -7.46 6.70
CA VAL A 141 -3.69 -6.62 5.55
C VAL A 141 -5.16 -6.77 5.20
N THR A 142 -5.82 -5.67 4.86
CA THR A 142 -7.13 -5.73 4.20
C THR A 142 -6.98 -5.48 2.71
N THR A 143 -7.82 -6.13 1.91
CA THR A 143 -7.87 -5.93 0.47
C THR A 143 -9.27 -5.58 0.02
N SER A 144 -9.39 -4.98 -1.15
CA SER A 144 -10.68 -4.66 -1.76
C SER A 144 -10.61 -4.80 -3.27
N ALA A 145 -11.62 -5.44 -3.82
CA ALA A 145 -11.89 -5.43 -5.26
C ALA A 145 -13.02 -4.45 -5.57
N VAL A 146 -12.96 -3.85 -6.75
CA VAL A 146 -14.06 -3.09 -7.32
C VAL A 146 -14.91 -4.05 -8.17
N GLY A 147 -16.23 -3.88 -8.14
CA GLY A 147 -17.17 -4.64 -8.98
C GLY A 147 -17.05 -4.32 -10.47
N PRO A 148 -17.76 -5.05 -11.35
CA PRO A 148 -17.67 -4.81 -12.79
C PRO A 148 -17.95 -3.35 -13.11
N VAL A 149 -17.04 -2.75 -13.89
CA VAL A 149 -17.11 -1.39 -14.40
C VAL A 149 -18.21 -1.34 -15.47
N GLY A 150 -19.46 -1.25 -15.01
CA GLY A 150 -20.66 -1.14 -15.84
C GLY A 150 -21.29 0.24 -15.68
N MET A 151 -20.83 1.17 -16.54
CA MET A 151 -21.40 2.47 -16.91
C MET A 151 -22.31 3.21 -15.89
N SER A 152 -21.80 4.35 -15.42
CA SER A 152 -22.50 5.46 -14.73
C SER A 152 -23.01 5.26 -13.29
N GLY A 153 -22.60 4.20 -12.60
CA GLY A 153 -22.83 4.04 -11.15
C GLY A 153 -21.63 4.47 -10.28
N PRO A 154 -21.85 4.83 -8.99
CA PRO A 154 -20.75 5.04 -8.05
C PRO A 154 -19.96 3.74 -7.86
N TRP A 155 -18.65 3.87 -7.63
CA TRP A 155 -17.75 2.76 -7.32
C TRP A 155 -18.36 1.83 -6.27
N THR A 156 -18.56 0.56 -6.61
CA THR A 156 -19.00 -0.47 -5.65
C THR A 156 -17.83 -1.38 -5.33
N PHE A 157 -17.46 -1.45 -4.05
CA PHE A 157 -16.54 -2.48 -3.58
C PHE A 157 -17.27 -3.81 -3.63
N SER A 158 -16.74 -4.76 -4.40
CA SER A 158 -17.39 -6.03 -4.65
C SER A 158 -16.99 -7.09 -3.65
N ARG A 159 -15.72 -7.11 -3.25
CA ARG A 159 -15.14 -8.13 -2.36
C ARG A 159 -14.00 -7.53 -1.55
N ALA A 160 -14.25 -7.31 -0.27
CA ALA A 160 -13.20 -6.99 0.68
C ALA A 160 -12.79 -8.23 1.46
N SER A 161 -11.51 -8.33 1.80
CA SER A 161 -10.98 -9.44 2.60
C SER A 161 -10.00 -8.92 3.64
N PHE A 162 -9.93 -9.60 4.78
CA PHE A 162 -8.90 -9.41 5.79
C PHE A 162 -8.00 -10.64 5.83
N PHE A 163 -6.69 -10.43 5.80
CA PHE A 163 -5.67 -11.46 5.82
C PHE A 163 -4.81 -11.33 7.07
N ALA A 164 -4.47 -12.48 7.65
CA ALA A 164 -3.36 -12.64 8.57
C ALA A 164 -2.32 -13.55 7.90
N LEU A 165 -1.13 -13.03 7.67
CA LEU A 165 -0.02 -13.73 7.01
C LEU A 165 1.13 -13.97 7.99
N GLU A 166 1.83 -15.07 7.78
CA GLU A 166 3.07 -15.42 8.49
C GLU A 166 4.25 -15.27 7.56
N ASP A 167 5.34 -14.68 8.06
CA ASP A 167 6.65 -14.79 7.42
C ASP A 167 7.27 -16.16 7.73
N ARG A 168 7.62 -16.92 6.69
CA ARG A 168 8.27 -18.24 6.78
C ARG A 168 9.77 -18.19 6.41
N GLY A 169 10.36 -17.00 6.37
CA GLY A 169 11.76 -16.74 6.06
C GLY A 169 11.97 -16.36 4.59
N THR A 170 11.64 -17.26 3.67
CA THR A 170 11.77 -17.05 2.20
C THR A 170 10.44 -17.15 1.46
N SER A 171 9.34 -17.29 2.20
CA SER A 171 7.98 -17.34 1.68
C SER A 171 7.01 -16.82 2.73
N SER A 172 5.76 -16.66 2.34
CA SER A 172 4.66 -16.33 3.24
C SER A 172 3.59 -17.41 3.22
N SER A 173 2.81 -17.48 4.30
CA SER A 173 1.61 -18.32 4.35
C SER A 173 0.43 -17.56 4.94
N VAL A 174 -0.76 -17.77 4.37
CA VAL A 174 -2.00 -17.22 4.93
C VAL A 174 -2.39 -18.07 6.13
N ARG A 175 -2.31 -17.48 7.32
CA ARG A 175 -2.74 -18.11 8.57
C ARG A 175 -4.25 -18.08 8.73
N ALA A 176 -4.86 -16.97 8.31
CA ALA A 176 -6.30 -16.79 8.30
C ALA A 176 -6.72 -15.79 7.22
N ARG A 177 -7.93 -15.99 6.69
CA ARG A 177 -8.62 -15.05 5.79
C ARG A 177 -10.07 -14.91 6.23
N LEU A 178 -10.55 -13.67 6.30
CA LEU A 178 -11.95 -13.35 6.55
C LEU A 178 -12.52 -12.59 5.34
N ASP A 179 -13.62 -13.09 4.80
CA ASP A 179 -14.38 -12.37 3.77
C ASP A 179 -15.26 -11.30 4.44
N LEU A 180 -15.08 -10.05 4.03
CA LEU A 180 -15.80 -8.91 4.57
C LEU A 180 -16.97 -8.48 3.66
N GLY A 181 -17.15 -9.13 2.51
CA GLY A 181 -18.20 -8.84 1.54
C GLY A 181 -18.03 -7.46 0.92
N PRO A 182 -19.14 -6.72 0.66
CA PRO A 182 -19.10 -5.44 -0.05
C PRO A 182 -18.75 -4.24 0.86
N ARG A 183 -17.97 -4.46 1.92
CA ARG A 183 -17.63 -3.41 2.89
C ARG A 183 -16.41 -2.62 2.43
N ALA A 184 -16.41 -1.32 2.71
CA ALA A 184 -15.18 -0.54 2.71
C ALA A 184 -14.31 -0.98 3.91
N VAL A 185 -13.00 -1.05 3.70
CA VAL A 185 -12.03 -1.49 4.70
C VAL A 185 -10.93 -0.45 4.88
N SER A 186 -10.39 -0.39 6.09
CA SER A 186 -9.26 0.44 6.46
C SER A 186 -8.08 -0.44 6.84
N ALA A 187 -6.90 0.19 6.95
CA ALA A 187 -5.73 -0.47 7.51
C ALA A 187 -6.06 -1.11 8.87
N PRO A 188 -5.68 -2.38 9.10
CA PRO A 188 -5.76 -2.99 10.41
C PRO A 188 -4.98 -2.21 11.46
N VAL A 189 -5.40 -2.33 12.72
CA VAL A 189 -4.66 -1.84 13.88
C VAL A 189 -4.51 -3.00 14.86
N VAL A 190 -3.31 -3.15 15.42
CA VAL A 190 -3.05 -4.12 16.48
C VAL A 190 -3.17 -3.39 17.82
N GLY A 191 -4.05 -3.87 18.69
CA GLY A 191 -4.21 -3.34 20.05
C GLY A 191 -3.10 -3.84 20.97
N SER A 192 -2.68 -2.98 21.90
CA SER A 192 -1.75 -3.30 23.00
C SER A 192 -2.45 -3.96 24.17
#